data_AF-A0A4R1I0I5-F1
#
_entry.id   AF-A0A4R1I0I5-F1
#
_cell.length_a   1.000
_cell.length_b   1.000
_cell.length_c   1.000
_cell.angle_alpha   90.00
_cell.angle_beta   90.00
_cell.angle_gamma   90.00
#
_symmetry.space_group_name_H-M   'P 1'
#
loop_
_entity.id
_entity.type
_entity.pdbx_description
1 polymer ?
#
loop_
_entity_poly.entity_id
_entity_poly.type
_entity_poly.pdbx_seq_one_letter_code
_entity_poly.pdbx_strand_id
1 'polypeptide(L)' 'MTERTTPHTPDRAPAIRARLAALELERLELLADERVPGRKHRLDAIAGASEDLRTELARLEPDDPVSPPTPCRTAAGSP' A
#
# COMPACT_ATOMS: atom_id res chain seq x y z
N MET A 1 -16.97 0.93 -40.66
CA MET A 1 -16.18 -0.24 -40.25
C MET A 1 -16.14 -0.21 -38.74
N THR A 2 -16.71 -1.22 -38.07
CA THR A 2 -16.94 -1.20 -36.63
C THR A 2 -15.64 -1.48 -35.89
N GLU A 3 -15.20 -0.52 -35.07
CA GLU A 3 -14.07 -0.65 -34.15
C GLU A 3 -14.34 -1.82 -33.19
N ARG A 4 -13.47 -2.85 -33.22
CA ARG A 4 -13.37 -3.83 -32.14
C ARG A 4 -12.27 -3.37 -31.21
N THR A 5 -12.57 -2.44 -30.32
CA THR A 5 -11.77 -2.20 -29.13
C THR A 5 -11.94 -3.41 -28.22
N THR A 6 -10.91 -4.26 -28.16
CA THR A 6 -10.78 -5.31 -27.16
C THR A 6 -10.89 -4.68 -25.76
N PRO A 7 -11.58 -5.32 -24.81
CA PRO A 7 -11.64 -4.82 -23.44
C PRO A 7 -10.21 -4.76 -22.90
N HIS A 8 -9.72 -3.54 -22.74
CA HIS A 8 -8.43 -3.24 -22.15
C HIS A 8 -8.51 -3.73 -20.70
N THR A 9 -8.01 -4.92 -20.41
CA THR A 9 -7.76 -5.32 -19.02
C THR A 9 -6.81 -4.25 -18.48
N PRO A 10 -7.24 -3.38 -17.57
CA PRO A 10 -6.35 -2.33 -17.08
C PRO A 10 -5.14 -3.01 -16.44
N ASP A 11 -3.95 -2.50 -16.71
CA ASP A 11 -2.72 -2.98 -16.09
C ASP A 11 -2.90 -2.96 -14.57
N ARG A 12 -2.99 -4.17 -13.99
CA ARG A 12 -3.42 -4.39 -12.62
C ARG A 12 -2.40 -3.86 -11.61
N ALA A 13 -1.10 -3.91 -11.96
CA ALA A 13 -0.02 -3.42 -11.11
C ALA A 13 -0.07 -1.90 -10.85
N PRO A 14 -0.19 -1.00 -11.86
CA PRO A 14 -0.47 0.42 -11.65
C PRO A 14 -1.68 0.70 -10.74
N ALA A 15 -2.78 -0.04 -10.91
CA ALA A 15 -3.96 0.11 -10.07
C ALA A 15 -3.69 -0.29 -8.61
N ILE A 16 -2.95 -1.38 -8.37
CA ILE A 16 -2.52 -1.81 -7.04
C ILE A 16 -1.59 -0.77 -6.40
N ARG A 17 -0.61 -0.24 -7.15
CA ARG A 17 0.30 0.82 -6.66
C ARG A 17 -0.47 2.09 -6.27
N ALA A 18 -1.42 2.52 -7.10
CA ALA A 18 -2.28 3.66 -6.79
C ALA A 18 -3.11 3.40 -5.51
N ARG A 19 -3.62 2.18 -5.34
CA ARG A 19 -4.36 1.79 -4.13
C ARG A 19 -3.48 1.79 -2.88
N LEU A 20 -2.25 1.27 -2.98
CA LEU A 20 -1.27 1.32 -1.89
C LEU A 20 -0.93 2.77 -1.49
N ALA A 21 -0.74 3.67 -2.46
CA ALA A 21 -0.49 5.08 -2.19
C ALA A 21 -1.68 5.75 -1.46
N ALA A 22 -2.92 5.43 -1.86
CA ALA A 22 -4.12 5.94 -1.19
C ALA A 22 -4.24 5.44 0.26
N LEU A 23 -3.93 4.17 0.51
CA LEU A 23 -3.92 3.60 1.86
C LEU A 23 -2.84 4.22 2.75
N GLU A 24 -1.64 4.51 2.21
CA GLU A 24 -0.60 5.19 2.96
C GLU A 24 -1.02 6.62 3.33
N LEU A 25 -1.69 7.34 2.42
CA LEU A 25 -2.24 8.65 2.73
C LEU A 25 -3.27 8.59 3.86
N GLU A 26 -4.24 7.66 3.78
CA GLU A 26 -5.24 7.48 4.85
C GLU A 26 -4.58 7.12 6.19
N ARG A 27 -3.54 6.28 6.18
CA ARG A 27 -2.76 5.94 7.36
C ARG A 27 -2.12 7.19 7.98
N LEU A 28 -1.50 8.05 7.17
CA LEU A 28 -0.87 9.28 7.65
C LEU A 28 -1.90 10.25 8.23
N GLU A 29 -3.06 10.40 7.60
CA GLU A 29 -4.16 11.22 8.13
C GLU A 29 -4.68 10.70 9.48
N LEU A 30 -4.84 9.38 9.61
CA LEU A 30 -5.23 8.75 10.88
C LEU A 30 -4.16 8.88 11.96
N LEU A 31 -2.88 8.85 11.58
CA LEU A 31 -1.79 9.06 12.53
C LEU A 31 -1.71 10.52 12.99
N ALA A 32 -2.09 11.48 12.13
CA ALA A 32 -2.08 12.90 12.42
C ALA A 32 -3.20 13.36 13.37
N ASP A 33 -4.36 12.68 13.40
CA ASP A 33 -5.45 12.97 14.34
C ASP A 33 -5.78 11.78 15.25
N GLU A 34 -5.31 11.85 16.49
CA GLU A 34 -5.56 10.81 17.50
C GLU A 34 -7.01 10.75 17.98
N ARG A 35 -7.82 11.78 17.71
CA ARG A 35 -9.22 11.86 18.15
C ARG A 35 -10.16 11.09 17.24
N VAL A 36 -9.66 10.52 16.13
CA VAL A 36 -10.48 9.77 15.19
C VAL A 36 -11.09 8.54 15.89
N PRO A 37 -12.43 8.43 15.95
CA PRO A 37 -13.09 7.26 16.52
C PRO A 37 -12.69 5.99 15.77
N GLY A 38 -12.37 4.93 16.52
CA GLY A 38 -11.96 3.65 15.92
C GLY A 38 -10.61 3.70 15.20
N ARG A 39 -9.77 4.71 15.43
CA ARG A 39 -8.44 4.88 14.82
C ARG A 39 -7.62 3.59 14.79
N LYS A 40 -7.50 2.91 15.94
CA LYS A 40 -6.75 1.64 16.04
C LYS A 40 -7.28 0.60 15.05
N HIS A 41 -8.59 0.37 15.04
CA HIS A 41 -9.22 -0.59 14.15
C HIS A 41 -9.03 -0.23 12.66
N ARG A 42 -9.11 1.06 12.31
CA ARG A 42 -8.85 1.53 10.94
C ARG A 42 -7.38 1.35 10.54
N LEU A 43 -6.44 1.64 11.44
CA LEU A 43 -5.01 1.41 11.20
C LEU A 43 -4.72 -0.09 10.99
N ASP A 44 -5.32 -0.96 11.81
CA ASP A 44 -5.19 -2.41 11.65
C ASP A 44 -5.78 -2.89 10.31
N ALA A 45 -6.93 -2.35 9.90
CA ALA A 45 -7.55 -2.66 8.60
C ALA A 45 -6.69 -2.18 7.41
N ILE A 46 -6.09 -0.99 7.49
CA ILE A 46 -5.17 -0.48 6.48
C ILE A 46 -3.92 -1.34 6.40
N ALA A 47 -3.38 -1.78 7.54
CA ALA A 47 -2.21 -2.66 7.58
C ALA A 47 -2.49 -3.99 6.84
N GLY A 48 -3.62 -4.64 7.14
CA GLY A 48 -4.03 -5.87 6.46
C GLY A 48 -4.26 -5.67 4.96
N ALA A 49 -5.04 -4.64 4.57
CA ALA A 49 -5.29 -4.36 3.16
C ALA A 49 -4.01 -4.03 2.37
N SER A 50 -3.04 -3.36 3.01
CA SER A 50 -1.75 -3.06 2.39
C SER A 50 -0.89 -4.31 2.22
N GLU A 51 -0.94 -5.26 3.15
CA GLU A 51 -0.23 -6.54 3.05
C GLU A 51 -0.78 -7.41 1.91
N ASP A 52 -2.11 -7.50 1.80
CA ASP A 52 -2.76 -8.22 0.71
C ASP A 52 -2.37 -7.66 -0.66
N LEU A 53 -2.41 -6.33 -0.81
CA LEU A 53 -2.05 -5.64 -2.04
C LEU A 53 -0.56 -5.78 -2.39
N ARG A 54 0.35 -5.74 -1.40
CA ARG A 54 1.78 -5.99 -1.64
C ARG A 54 2.03 -7.43 -2.08
N THR A 55 1.32 -8.38 -1.49
CA THR A 55 1.39 -9.80 -1.90
C THR A 55 0.88 -9.98 -3.32
N GLU A 56 -0.20 -9.31 -3.70
CA GLU A 56 -0.72 -9.31 -5.05
C GLU A 56 0.25 -8.66 -6.05
N LEU A 57 0.84 -7.52 -5.69
CA LEU A 57 1.82 -6.83 -6.52
C LEU A 57 3.07 -7.69 -6.75
N ALA A 58 3.59 -8.33 -5.69
CA ALA A 58 4.75 -9.22 -5.80
C ALA A 58 4.51 -10.43 -6.71
N ARG A 59 3.25 -10.90 -6.85
CA ARG A 59 2.90 -11.96 -7.81
C ARG A 59 2.86 -11.45 -9.25
N LEU A 60 2.53 -10.18 -9.45
CA LEU A 60 2.48 -9.55 -10.77
C LEU A 60 3.87 -9.08 -11.24
N GLU A 61 4.73 -8.69 -10.30
CA GLU A 61 6.05 -8.11 -10.56
C GLU A 61 7.13 -8.85 -9.73
N PRO A 62 7.40 -10.14 -10.03
CA PRO A 62 8.34 -10.95 -9.24
C PRO A 62 9.80 -10.46 -9.33
N ASP A 63 10.13 -9.70 -10.38
CA ASP A 63 11.46 -9.12 -10.61
C ASP A 63 11.63 -7.71 -9.99
N ASP A 64 10.59 -7.14 -9.39
CA ASP A 64 10.69 -5.86 -8.68
C ASP A 64 10.80 -6.15 -7.18
N PRO A 65 12.02 -6.16 -6.60
CA PRO A 65 12.17 -6.34 -5.17
C PRO A 65 11.51 -5.16 -4.47
N VAL A 66 10.28 -5.36 -4.00
CA VAL A 66 9.62 -4.46 -3.06
C VAL A 66 10.59 -4.30 -1.90
N SER A 67 11.31 -3.18 -1.85
CA SER A 67 12.36 -2.96 -0.87
C SER A 67 11.74 -3.17 0.51
N PRO A 68 12.28 -4.10 1.32
CA PRO A 68 11.75 -4.33 2.65
C PRO A 68 11.82 -3.00 3.43
N PRO A 69 10.82 -2.70 4.29
CA PRO A 69 10.86 -1.48 5.08
C PRO A 69 12.17 -1.47 5.86
N THR A 70 13.03 -0.49 5.57
CA THR A 70 14.28 -0.29 6.28
C THR A 70 13.94 -0.21 7.75
N PRO A 71 14.42 -1.12 8.62
CA PRO A 71 14.20 -0.99 10.03
C PRO A 71 14.76 0.37 10.44
N CYS A 72 13.91 1.24 10.98
CA CYS A 72 14.33 2.50 11.58
C CYS A 72 15.46 2.14 12.52
N ARG A 73 16.69 2.51 12.15
CA ARG A 73 17.88 2.33 12.98
C ARG A 73 17.63 3.18 14.21
N THR A 74 17.12 2.56 15.28
CA THR A 74 17.08 3.17 16.60
C THR A 74 18.51 3.62 16.85
N ALA A 75 18.69 4.93 16.91
CA ALA A 75 19.91 5.51 17.44
C ALA A 75 19.96 5.09 18.91
N ALA A 76 20.52 3.90 19.15
CA ALA A 76 21.02 3.50 20.44
C ALA A 76 22.22 4.40 20.71
N GLY A 77 21.91 5.61 21.17
CA GLY A 77 22.86 6.38 21.94
C GLY A 77 23.21 5.56 23.16
N SER A 78 24.51 5.35 23.37
CA SER A 78 25.14 5.02 24.64
C SER A 78 26.64 4.94 24.42
N PRO A 79 27.46 5.29 25.41
CA PRO A 79 27.39 6.38 26.39
C PRO A 79 28.39 7.51 26.10
#